data_AF-A0A2S0M9C5-F1
#
_entry.id   AF-A0A2S0M9C5-F1
#
_cell.length_a   1.000
_cell.length_b   1.000
_cell.length_c   1.000
_cell.angle_alpha   90.00
_cell.angle_beta   90.00
_cell.angle_gamma   90.00
#
_symmetry.space_group_name_H-M   'P 1'
#
loop_
_entity.id
_entity.type
_entity.pdbx_description
1 polymer ?
#
loop_
_entity_poly.entity_id
_entity_poly.type
_entity_poly.pdbx_seq_one_letter_code
_entity_poly.pdbx_strand_id
1 'polypeptide(L)'
;MHHNQRAAIDSTTRHIELMFYREREIKRAVRLARENVTGGHSGGSNGHAFVSDPTALEGIRLATELKQVTLSDGVVIKRPERWLRLVSGVYEALDDISRRVATCKYHRRESWKATTVELGIDRNTYYTIVNDVRTLAKMAACQLGLIKVIE
;
A
#
# COMPACT_ATOMS: atom_id res chain seq x y z
N MET A 1 15.16 -28.24 25.22
CA MET A 1 15.03 -27.69 23.85
C MET A 1 13.92 -26.65 23.86
N HIS A 2 14.26 -25.36 23.88
CA HIS A 2 13.26 -24.28 23.92
C HIS A 2 12.44 -24.28 22.64
N HIS A 3 11.14 -24.57 22.76
CA HIS A 3 10.17 -24.32 21.70
C HIS A 3 10.09 -22.80 21.52
N ASN A 4 10.75 -22.29 20.48
CA ASN A 4 10.62 -20.91 20.06
C ASN A 4 9.21 -20.75 19.48
N GLN A 5 8.22 -20.44 20.33
CA GLN A 5 6.89 -20.03 19.90
C GLN A 5 7.06 -18.76 19.08
N ARG A 6 7.05 -18.89 17.74
CA ARG A 6 6.91 -17.73 16.86
C ARG A 6 5.60 -17.06 17.23
N ALA A 7 5.68 -15.89 17.87
CA ALA A 7 4.50 -15.08 18.18
C ALA A 7 3.68 -14.91 16.90
N ALA A 8 2.35 -15.09 17.02
CA ALA A 8 1.46 -14.91 15.88
C ALA A 8 1.66 -13.51 15.31
N ILE A 9 1.75 -13.40 13.98
CA ILE A 9 1.91 -12.11 13.30
C ILE A 9 0.77 -11.19 13.74
N ASP A 10 1.09 -10.00 14.24
CA ASP A 10 0.08 -9.06 14.73
C ASP A 10 -0.83 -8.58 13.58
N SER A 11 -2.05 -8.17 13.91
CA SER A 11 -3.06 -7.75 12.93
C SER A 11 -2.62 -6.57 12.08
N THR A 12 -1.87 -5.62 12.66
CA THR A 12 -1.32 -4.46 11.95
C THR A 12 -0.29 -4.89 10.91
N THR A 13 0.62 -5.81 11.25
CA THR A 13 1.58 -6.37 10.28
C THR A 13 0.85 -7.07 9.13
N ARG A 14 -0.18 -7.89 9.43
CA ARG A 14 -0.96 -8.55 8.37
C ARG A 14 -1.62 -7.54 7.44
N HIS A 15 -2.17 -6.46 8.00
CA HIS A 15 -2.82 -5.41 7.23
C HIS A 15 -1.82 -4.68 6.32
N ILE A 16 -0.64 -4.32 6.85
CA ILE A 16 0.42 -3.70 6.07
C ILE A 16 0.89 -4.65 4.96
N GLU A 17 1.19 -5.91 5.27
CA GLU A 17 1.61 -6.90 4.26
C GLU A 17 0.55 -7.07 3.16
N LEU A 18 -0.74 -7.03 3.49
CA LEU A 18 -1.82 -7.08 2.50
C LEU A 18 -1.69 -5.95 1.47
N MET A 19 -1.26 -4.75 1.87
CA MET A 19 -1.07 -3.63 0.94
C MET A 19 0.08 -3.90 -0.04
N PHE A 20 1.17 -4.54 0.40
CA PHE A 20 2.24 -4.98 -0.50
C PHE A 20 1.75 -6.05 -1.47
N TYR A 21 1.00 -7.05 -0.99
CA TYR A 21 0.46 -8.14 -1.81
C TYR A 21 -0.55 -7.67 -2.86
N ARG A 22 -1.30 -6.60 -2.56
CA ARG A 22 -2.38 -6.07 -3.40
C ARG A 22 -2.03 -4.75 -4.08
N GLU A 23 -0.76 -4.34 -4.05
CA GLU A 23 -0.31 -3.06 -4.60
C GLU A 23 -0.82 -2.83 -6.04
N ARG A 24 -0.70 -3.82 -6.92
CA ARG A 24 -1.16 -3.74 -8.32
C ARG A 24 -2.68 -3.55 -8.43
N GLU A 25 -3.45 -4.23 -7.60
CA GLU A 25 -4.92 -4.12 -7.56
C GLU A 25 -5.33 -2.74 -7.05
N ILE A 26 -4.67 -2.25 -6.00
CA ILE A 26 -4.90 -0.91 -5.45
C ILE A 26 -4.56 0.16 -6.48
N LYS A 27 -3.40 0.06 -7.17
CA LYS A 27 -3.02 0.96 -8.27
C LYS A 27 -4.10 1.01 -9.36
N ARG A 28 -4.61 -0.15 -9.77
CA ARG A 28 -5.68 -0.24 -10.76
C ARG A 28 -6.98 0.40 -10.27
N ALA A 29 -7.39 0.12 -9.04
CA ALA A 29 -8.61 0.67 -8.46
C ALA A 29 -8.54 2.20 -8.29
N VAL A 30 -7.38 2.73 -7.86
CA VAL A 30 -7.13 4.18 -7.79
C VAL A 30 -7.22 4.81 -9.17
N ARG A 31 -6.59 4.21 -10.19
CA ARG A 31 -6.66 4.72 -11.56
C ARG A 31 -8.10 4.79 -12.08
N LEU A 32 -8.85 3.69 -11.95
CA LEU A 32 -10.25 3.64 -12.37
C LEU A 32 -11.13 4.63 -11.59
N ALA A 33 -10.90 4.80 -10.29
CA ALA A 33 -11.62 5.77 -9.49
C ALA A 33 -11.34 7.21 -9.96
N ARG A 34 -10.09 7.55 -10.27
CA ARG A 34 -9.73 8.87 -10.82
C ARG A 34 -10.34 9.09 -12.21
N GLU A 35 -10.34 8.08 -13.07
CA GLU A 35 -10.98 8.13 -14.39
C GLU A 35 -12.50 8.35 -14.28
N ASN A 36 -13.19 7.58 -13.44
CA ASN A 36 -14.65 7.67 -13.25
C ASN A 36 -15.12 9.02 -12.69
N VAL A 37 -14.34 9.65 -11.80
CA VAL A 37 -14.67 10.99 -11.31
C VAL A 37 -14.60 12.01 -12.46
N THR A 38 -13.89 11.71 -13.56
CA THR A 38 -13.71 12.60 -14.72
C THR A 38 -14.84 12.45 -15.74
N GLY A 39 -15.61 11.36 -15.68
CA GLY A 39 -16.75 11.09 -16.57
C GLY A 39 -18.14 11.37 -15.96
N GLY A 40 -18.21 11.92 -14.74
CA GLY A 40 -19.45 12.08 -14.00
C GLY A 40 -20.22 13.37 -14.33
N HIS A 41 -21.08 13.34 -15.36
CA HIS A 41 -22.25 14.22 -15.40
C HIS A 41 -23.24 13.75 -14.33
N SER A 42 -23.45 14.56 -13.28
CA SER A 42 -24.61 14.41 -12.40
C SER A 42 -25.30 15.76 -12.28
N GLY A 43 -26.52 15.81 -12.82
CA GLY A 43 -27.36 16.99 -12.87
C GLY A 43 -27.79 17.47 -11.49
N GLY A 44 -27.85 18.79 -11.34
CA GLY A 44 -28.38 19.48 -10.17
C GLY A 44 -28.80 20.89 -10.59
N SER A 45 -30.05 21.01 -11.04
CA SER A 45 -30.75 22.28 -11.25
C SER A 45 -31.04 22.92 -9.90
N ASN A 46 -30.34 24.00 -9.56
CA ASN A 46 -30.88 25.26 -9.02
C ASN A 46 -29.80 26.14 -8.38
N GLY A 47 -29.69 27.38 -8.85
CA GLY A 47 -29.34 28.53 -8.03
C GLY A 47 -27.85 28.81 -7.82
N HIS A 48 -27.43 29.99 -8.28
CA HIS A 48 -26.16 30.68 -8.07
C HIS A 48 -25.04 30.32 -9.05
N ALA A 49 -24.81 31.25 -9.98
CA ALA A 49 -23.65 31.28 -10.86
C ALA A 49 -22.37 31.48 -10.05
N PHE A 50 -21.84 30.40 -9.47
CA PHE A 50 -20.43 30.31 -9.16
C PHE A 50 -19.70 30.10 -10.47
N VAL A 51 -19.10 31.18 -11.00
CA VAL A 51 -18.06 31.09 -12.03
C VAL A 51 -16.85 30.44 -11.37
N SER A 52 -16.90 29.13 -11.17
CA SER A 52 -15.76 28.34 -10.76
C SER A 52 -14.92 28.12 -12.01
N ASP A 53 -13.67 28.60 -11.99
CA ASP A 53 -12.72 28.29 -13.04
C ASP A 53 -12.60 26.75 -13.14
N PRO A 54 -12.99 26.13 -14.26
CA PRO A 54 -12.91 24.69 -14.43
C PRO A 54 -11.48 24.16 -14.20
N THR A 55 -10.46 24.99 -14.42
CA THR A 55 -9.05 24.68 -14.12
C THR A 55 -8.77 24.61 -12.62
N ALA A 56 -9.36 25.51 -11.83
CA ALA A 56 -9.19 25.52 -10.38
C ALA A 56 -9.91 24.34 -9.72
N LEU A 57 -11.11 24.00 -10.20
CA LEU A 57 -11.84 22.82 -9.74
C LEU A 57 -11.09 21.52 -10.08
N GLU A 58 -10.55 21.42 -11.31
CA GLU A 58 -9.73 20.27 -11.68
C GLU A 58 -8.42 20.20 -10.88
N GLY A 59 -7.78 21.34 -10.61
CA GLY A 59 -6.60 21.43 -9.77
C GLY A 59 -6.85 20.92 -8.33
N ILE A 60 -7.94 21.39 -7.70
CA ILE A 60 -8.35 20.92 -6.37
C ILE A 60 -8.69 19.42 -6.41
N ARG A 61 -9.36 18.95 -7.46
CA ARG A 61 -9.77 17.55 -7.61
C ARG A 61 -8.58 16.59 -7.74
N LEU A 62 -7.58 16.97 -8.53
CA LEU A 62 -6.33 16.22 -8.67
C LEU A 62 -5.50 16.25 -7.38
N ALA A 63 -5.48 17.39 -6.68
CA ALA A 63 -4.76 17.53 -5.42
C ALA A 63 -5.43 16.79 -4.24
N THR A 64 -6.76 16.60 -4.29
CA THR A 64 -7.50 15.96 -3.21
C THR A 64 -7.29 14.44 -3.24
N GLU A 65 -6.72 13.87 -2.17
CA GLU A 65 -6.51 12.42 -2.05
C GLU A 65 -7.84 11.63 -2.03
N LEU A 66 -7.87 10.45 -2.67
CA LEU A 66 -9.04 9.57 -2.60
C LEU A 66 -9.29 9.10 -1.16
N LYS A 67 -10.53 9.24 -0.67
CA LYS A 67 -10.91 8.77 0.66
C LYS A 67 -10.84 7.24 0.77
N GLN A 68 -11.33 6.54 -0.26
CA GLN A 68 -11.31 5.08 -0.33
C GLN A 68 -11.48 4.58 -1.77
N VAL A 69 -11.13 3.31 -1.99
CA VAL A 69 -11.47 2.54 -3.20
C VAL A 69 -11.99 1.16 -2.80
N THR A 70 -12.86 0.59 -3.63
CA THR A 70 -13.33 -0.79 -3.50
C THR A 70 -12.64 -1.65 -4.54
N LEU A 71 -12.01 -2.73 -4.10
CA LEU A 71 -11.35 -3.70 -4.97
C LEU A 71 -12.40 -4.65 -5.56
N SER A 72 -12.04 -5.43 -6.59
CA SER A 72 -12.99 -6.29 -7.33
C SER A 72 -13.63 -7.39 -6.49
N ASP A 73 -12.99 -7.78 -5.38
CA ASP A 73 -13.48 -8.74 -4.40
C ASP A 73 -14.35 -8.09 -3.29
N GLY A 74 -14.68 -6.80 -3.42
CA GLY A 74 -15.47 -6.06 -2.45
C GLY A 74 -14.68 -5.49 -1.27
N VAL A 75 -13.36 -5.74 -1.19
CA VAL A 75 -12.53 -5.20 -0.11
C VAL A 75 -12.36 -3.69 -0.26
N VAL A 76 -12.68 -2.95 0.80
CA VAL A 76 -12.57 -1.49 0.83
C VAL A 76 -11.22 -1.07 1.42
N ILE A 77 -10.45 -0.29 0.66
CA ILE A 77 -9.18 0.29 1.08
C ILE A 77 -9.35 1.79 1.32
N LYS A 78 -9.13 2.23 2.57
CA LYS A 78 -9.14 3.65 2.95
C LYS A 78 -7.79 4.29 2.68
N ARG A 79 -7.79 5.57 2.26
CA ARG A 79 -6.59 6.35 1.90
C ARG A 79 -5.62 5.58 0.99
N PRO A 80 -6.09 5.00 -0.13
CA PRO A 80 -5.30 4.09 -0.96
C PRO A 80 -4.03 4.74 -1.51
N GLU A 81 -4.05 6.02 -1.84
CA GLU A 81 -2.89 6.73 -2.38
C GLU A 81 -1.75 6.86 -1.36
N ARG A 82 -2.08 7.01 -0.07
CA ARG A 82 -1.07 6.97 1.00
C ARG A 82 -0.47 5.59 1.18
N TRP A 83 -1.27 4.53 1.04
CA TRP A 83 -0.76 3.16 1.04
C TRP A 83 0.17 2.91 -0.14
N LEU A 84 -0.15 3.42 -1.33
CA LEU A 84 0.74 3.31 -2.49
C LEU A 84 2.04 4.10 -2.29
N ARG A 85 1.97 5.30 -1.70
CA ARG A 85 3.15 6.10 -1.33
C ARG A 85 4.02 5.35 -0.32
N LEU A 86 3.41 4.69 0.66
CA LEU A 86 4.11 3.84 1.62
C LEU A 86 4.85 2.71 0.92
N VAL A 87 4.16 1.95 0.06
CA VAL A 87 4.78 0.80 -0.63
C VAL A 87 5.95 1.26 -1.49
N SER A 88 5.78 2.32 -2.30
CA SER A 88 6.86 2.89 -3.12
C SER A 88 8.05 3.32 -2.26
N GLY A 89 7.79 4.13 -1.22
CA GLY A 89 8.83 4.64 -0.35
C GLY A 89 9.60 3.55 0.39
N VAL A 90 8.93 2.46 0.79
CA VAL A 90 9.62 1.29 1.37
C VAL A 90 10.54 0.66 0.32
N TYR A 91 10.06 0.35 -0.89
CA TYR A 91 10.91 -0.27 -1.92
C TYR A 91 12.09 0.62 -2.34
N GLU A 92 11.91 1.94 -2.36
CA GLU A 92 12.97 2.92 -2.64
C GLU A 92 14.05 2.95 -1.56
N ALA A 93 13.67 2.81 -0.28
CA ALA A 93 14.57 2.84 0.86
C ALA A 93 15.34 1.52 1.10
N LEU A 94 14.89 0.39 0.52
CA LEU A 94 15.58 -0.89 0.66
C LEU A 94 16.84 -0.95 -0.20
N ASP A 95 17.88 -1.60 0.34
CA ASP A 95 19.05 -2.06 -0.41
C ASP A 95 18.67 -3.14 -1.45
N ASP A 96 19.59 -3.48 -2.35
CA ASP A 96 19.32 -4.39 -3.47
C ASP A 96 18.86 -5.79 -3.01
N ILE A 97 19.51 -6.39 -2.02
CA ILE A 97 19.16 -7.74 -1.58
C ILE A 97 17.80 -7.74 -0.86
N SER A 98 17.56 -6.74 0.00
CA SER A 98 16.29 -6.58 0.69
C SER A 98 15.14 -6.33 -0.27
N ARG A 99 15.37 -5.50 -1.30
CA ARG A 99 14.40 -5.22 -2.36
C ARG A 99 14.06 -6.47 -3.17
N ARG A 100 15.06 -7.30 -3.50
CA ARG A 100 14.85 -8.58 -4.20
C ARG A 100 14.06 -9.57 -3.36
N VAL A 101 14.39 -9.71 -2.07
CA VAL A 101 13.62 -10.56 -1.13
C VAL A 101 12.18 -10.09 -1.03
N ALA A 102 11.95 -8.78 -0.84
CA ALA A 102 10.60 -8.21 -0.77
C ALA A 102 9.82 -8.42 -2.09
N THR A 103 10.48 -8.29 -3.24
CA THR A 103 9.88 -8.54 -4.56
C THR A 103 9.44 -9.99 -4.72
N CYS A 104 10.32 -10.94 -4.37
CA CYS A 104 10.01 -12.38 -4.43
C CYS A 104 8.83 -12.71 -3.52
N LYS A 105 8.83 -12.18 -2.29
CA LYS A 105 7.77 -12.42 -1.30
C LYS A 105 6.43 -11.81 -1.71
N TYR A 106 6.38 -10.52 -2.04
CA TYR A 106 5.11 -9.80 -2.18
C TYR A 106 4.57 -9.75 -3.62
N HIS A 107 5.45 -9.58 -4.61
CA HIS A 107 5.02 -9.46 -6.01
C HIS A 107 4.96 -10.82 -6.72
N ARG A 108 5.96 -11.69 -6.48
CA ARG A 108 6.00 -13.04 -7.08
C ARG A 108 5.31 -14.10 -6.23
N ARG A 109 5.04 -13.81 -4.95
CA ARG A 109 4.39 -14.71 -3.99
C ARG A 109 5.12 -16.03 -3.80
N GLU A 110 6.45 -15.98 -3.88
CA GLU A 110 7.30 -17.14 -3.71
C GLU A 110 7.37 -17.60 -2.26
N SER A 111 7.59 -18.90 -2.09
CA SER A 111 7.91 -19.46 -0.77
C SER A 111 9.32 -19.03 -0.34
N TRP A 112 9.54 -18.94 0.98
CA TRP A 112 10.86 -18.62 1.52
C TRP A 112 11.95 -19.56 0.99
N LYS A 113 11.65 -20.84 0.77
CA LYS A 113 12.59 -21.84 0.24
C LYS A 113 13.04 -21.50 -1.18
N ALA A 114 12.09 -21.14 -2.03
CA ALA A 114 12.36 -20.76 -3.41
C ALA A 114 13.24 -19.49 -3.45
N THR A 115 12.86 -18.48 -2.68
CA THR A 115 13.63 -17.23 -2.59
C THR A 115 15.04 -17.43 -2.03
N THR A 116 15.23 -18.28 -1.00
CA THR A 116 16.57 -18.59 -0.47
C THR A 116 17.46 -19.28 -1.50
N VAL A 117 16.90 -20.17 -2.32
CA VAL A 117 17.62 -20.85 -3.39
C VAL A 117 17.96 -19.87 -4.52
N GLU A 118 16.99 -19.07 -4.97
CA GLU A 118 17.18 -18.11 -6.06
C GLU A 118 18.23 -17.03 -5.71
N LEU A 119 18.19 -16.53 -4.47
CA LEU A 119 19.04 -15.41 -4.05
C LEU A 119 20.34 -15.87 -3.37
N GLY A 120 20.53 -17.17 -3.15
CA GLY A 120 21.72 -17.72 -2.49
C GLY A 120 21.87 -17.27 -1.04
N ILE A 121 20.75 -17.03 -0.34
CA ILE A 121 20.74 -16.60 1.07
C ILE A 121 20.23 -17.71 1.97
N ASP A 122 20.68 -17.72 3.23
CA ASP A 122 20.18 -18.68 4.21
C ASP A 122 18.80 -18.28 4.76
N ARG A 123 18.17 -19.24 5.47
CA ARG A 123 16.84 -19.07 6.05
C ARG A 123 16.77 -17.94 7.08
N ASN A 124 17.80 -17.76 7.89
CA ASN A 124 17.79 -16.72 8.94
C ASN A 124 17.89 -15.35 8.29
N THR A 125 18.80 -15.17 7.33
CA THR A 125 18.93 -13.94 6.56
C THR A 125 17.60 -13.54 5.89
N TYR A 126 16.89 -14.49 5.27
CA TYR A 126 15.56 -14.23 4.71
C TYR A 126 14.59 -13.65 5.76
N TYR A 127 14.47 -14.28 6.94
CA TYR A 127 13.53 -13.83 7.96
C TYR A 127 13.94 -12.51 8.62
N THR A 128 15.24 -12.26 8.78
CA THR A 128 15.77 -10.97 9.24
C THR A 128 15.38 -9.86 8.27
N ILE A 129 15.67 -10.03 6.97
CA ILE A 129 15.30 -9.07 5.94
C ILE A 129 13.79 -8.82 5.92
N VAL A 130 12.97 -9.88 5.96
CA VAL A 130 11.51 -9.73 5.99
C VAL A 130 11.04 -8.96 7.23
N ASN A 131 11.68 -9.17 8.38
CA ASN A 131 11.37 -8.45 9.60
C ASN A 131 11.76 -6.96 9.50
N ASP A 132 12.89 -6.66 8.88
CA ASP A 132 13.37 -5.29 8.68
C ASP A 132 12.45 -4.53 7.73
N VAL A 133 12.02 -5.17 6.63
CA VAL A 133 11.02 -4.62 5.71
C VAL A 133 9.71 -4.30 6.43
N ARG A 134 9.23 -5.22 7.29
CA ARG A 134 8.01 -5.00 8.09
C ARG A 134 8.17 -3.85 9.07
N THR A 135 9.33 -3.75 9.72
CA THR A 135 9.63 -2.69 10.68
C THR A 135 9.65 -1.33 9.99
N LEU A 136 10.34 -1.23 8.85
CA LEU A 136 10.35 -0.04 8.01
C LEU A 136 8.94 0.35 7.55
N ALA A 137 8.15 -0.61 7.07
CA ALA A 137 6.79 -0.37 6.64
C ALA A 137 5.88 0.12 7.78
N LYS A 138 6.05 -0.38 9.02
CA LYS A 138 5.34 0.13 10.20
C LYS A 138 5.72 1.58 10.50
N MET A 139 7.02 1.90 10.50
CA MET A 139 7.47 3.28 10.72
C MET A 139 6.93 4.24 9.66
N ALA A 140 6.98 3.84 8.38
CA ALA A 140 6.41 4.61 7.29
C ALA A 140 4.88 4.77 7.42
N ALA A 141 4.17 3.73 7.87
CA ALA A 141 2.73 3.79 8.13
C ALA A 141 2.39 4.79 9.24
N CYS A 142 3.19 4.84 10.31
CA CYS A 142 3.05 5.84 11.37
C CYS A 142 3.25 7.25 10.80
N GLN A 143 4.34 7.46 10.07
CA GLN A 143 4.69 8.77 9.50
C GLN A 143 3.62 9.30 8.53
N LEU A 144 2.96 8.42 7.78
CA LEU A 144 1.88 8.78 6.85
C LEU A 144 0.49 8.91 7.52
N GLY A 145 0.42 8.69 8.84
CA GLY A 145 -0.83 8.72 9.61
C GLY A 145 -1.80 7.60 9.21
N LEU A 146 -1.27 6.47 8.72
CA LEU A 146 -2.04 5.28 8.35
C LEU A 146 -2.32 4.39 9.56
N ILE A 147 -1.41 4.39 10.54
CA ILE A 147 -1.57 3.70 11.82
C ILE A 147 -1.28 4.66 12.97
N LYS A 148 -1.93 4.45 14.11
CA LYS A 148 -1.63 5.13 15.38
C LYS A 148 -1.00 4.12 16.34
N VAL A 149 0.02 4.55 17.07
CA VAL A 149 0.72 3.71 18.07
C VAL A 149 0.32 4.09 19.49
N ILE A 150 0.01 5.36 19.72
CA ILE A 150 -0.47 5.92 20.98
C ILE A 150 -1.76 6.68 20.65
N GLU A 151 -2.76 6.59 21.53
CA GLU A 151 -4.05 7.29 21.38
C GLU A 151 -3.96 8.78 21.67
#